data_AF-A0A433IKI5-F1
#
_entry.id   AF-A0A433IKI5-F1
#
_cell.length_a   1.000
_cell.length_b   1.000
_cell.length_c   1.000
_cell.angle_alpha   90.00
_cell.angle_beta   90.00
_cell.angle_gamma   90.00
#
_symmetry.space_group_name_H-M   'P 1'
#
loop_
_entity.id
_entity.type
_entity.pdbx_description
1 polymer ?
#
loop_
_entity_poly.entity_id
_entity_poly.type
_entity_poly.pdbx_seq_one_letter_code
_entity_poly.pdbx_strand_id
1 'polypeptide(L)' 'MWDDLLAACGLMLVMEGLLPFINPAALRGVLLQMARLPDRILRGAGLASMLLGLLVLYLLR' A
#
# COMPACT_ATOMS: atom_id res chain seq x y z
N MET A 1 5.33 18.83 -12.02
CA MET A 1 3.91 18.37 -12.00
C MET A 1 3.78 16.93 -12.50
N TRP A 2 4.13 16.62 -13.75
CA TRP A 2 4.17 15.23 -14.24
C TRP A 2 5.41 14.48 -13.72
N ASP A 3 6.54 15.18 -13.59
CA ASP A 3 7.78 14.62 -13.03
C ASP A 3 7.63 14.18 -11.57
N ASP A 4 6.94 14.97 -10.74
CA ASP A 4 6.64 14.61 -9.35
C ASP A 4 5.77 13.35 -9.24
N LEU A 5 4.79 13.21 -10.13
CA LEU A 5 3.91 12.04 -10.15
C LEU A 5 4.70 10.78 -10.56
N LEU A 6 5.56 10.90 -11.58
CA LEU A 6 6.43 9.81 -12.01
C LEU A 6 7.46 9.43 -10.93
N ALA A 7 8.01 10.41 -10.22
CA ALA A 7 8.92 10.18 -9.11
C ALA A 7 8.21 9.49 -7.93
N ALA A 8 7.00 9.94 -7.56
CA ALA A 8 6.19 9.32 -6.52
C ALA A 8 5.80 7.88 -6.87
N CYS A 9 5.42 7.62 -8.14
CA CYS A 9 5.19 6.26 -8.65
C CYS A 9 6.46 5.41 -8.59
N GLY A 10 7.62 5.96 -8.99
CA GLY A 10 8.91 5.27 -8.89
C GLY A 10 9.24 4.88 -7.44
N LEU A 11 9.05 5.80 -6.49
CA LEU A 11 9.26 5.52 -5.06
C LEU A 11 8.28 4.47 -4.53
N MET A 12 7.01 4.52 -4.93
CA MET A 12 6.02 3.51 -4.56
C MET A 12 6.43 2.12 -5.05
N LEU A 13 6.91 2.00 -6.30
CA LEU A 13 7.41 0.73 -6.85
C LEU A 13 8.67 0.22 -6.15
N VAL A 14 9.62 1.10 -5.82
CA VAL A 14 10.82 0.73 -5.06
C VAL A 14 10.42 0.21 -3.67
N MET A 15 9.50 0.90 -3.00
CA MET A 15 8.99 0.49 -1.69
C MET A 15 8.24 -0.85 -1.76
N GLU A 16 7.41 -1.07 -2.79
CA GLU A 16 6.72 -2.34 -3.00
C GLU A 16 7.68 -3.49 -3.29
N GLY A 17 8.77 -3.23 -4.04
CA GLY A 17 9.78 -4.21 -4.41
C GLY A 17 10.81 -4.51 -3.31
N LEU A 18 11.01 -3.60 -2.37
CA LEU A 18 12.03 -3.73 -1.32
C LEU A 18 11.74 -4.91 -0.37
N LEU A 19 10.49 -5.03 0.07
CA LEU A 19 10.06 -6.08 1.00
C LEU A 19 10.18 -7.51 0.40
N PRO A 20 9.70 -7.79 -0.83
CA PRO A 20 9.92 -9.08 -1.48
C PRO A 20 11.41 -9.36 -1.77
N PHE A 21 12.21 -8.33 -2.02
CA PHE A 21 13.65 -8.49 -2.27
C PHE A 21 14.43 -8.87 -1.00
N ILE A 22 14.16 -8.20 0.14
CA ILE A 22 14.86 -8.46 1.40
C ILE A 22 14.38 -9.77 2.06
N ASN A 23 13.07 -10.00 2.14
CA ASN A 23 12.53 -11.18 2.82
C ASN A 23 11.23 -11.68 2.17
N PRO A 24 11.33 -12.53 1.13
CA PRO A 24 10.16 -13.08 0.46
C PRO A 24 9.32 -14.01 1.36
N ALA A 25 9.93 -14.64 2.37
CA ALA A 25 9.22 -15.51 3.30
C ALA A 25 8.27 -14.72 4.22
N ALA A 26 8.74 -13.58 4.74
CA ALA A 26 7.90 -12.68 5.54
C ALA A 26 6.71 -12.16 4.73
N LEU A 27 6.94 -11.72 3.48
CA LEU A 27 5.87 -11.25 2.61
C LEU A 27 4.81 -12.34 2.36
N ARG A 28 5.23 -13.56 2.05
CA ARG A 28 4.31 -14.69 1.88
C ARG A 28 3.49 -14.97 3.14
N GLY A 29 4.12 -14.86 4.32
CA GLY A 29 3.43 -15.00 5.60
C GLY A 29 2.33 -13.95 5.80
N VAL A 30 2.63 -12.68 5.52
CA VAL A 30 1.66 -11.58 5.59
C VAL A 30 0.51 -11.78 4.60
N LEU A 31 0.82 -12.13 3.34
CA LEU A 31 -0.19 -12.39 2.31
C LEU A 31 -1.11 -13.55 2.69
N LEU A 32 -0.56 -14.64 3.24
CA LEU A 32 -1.36 -15.77 3.72
C LEU A 32 -2.23 -15.42 4.93
N GLN A 33 -1.75 -14.55 5.83
CA GLN A 33 -2.57 -14.04 6.92
C GLN A 33 -3.71 -13.16 6.39
N MET A 34 -3.42 -12.28 5.43
CA MET A 34 -4.45 -11.46 4.78
C MET A 34 -5.48 -12.30 4.03
N ALA A 35 -5.06 -13.36 3.35
CA ALA A 35 -5.96 -14.28 2.65
C ALA A 35 -6.90 -15.08 3.59
N ARG A 36 -6.55 -15.17 4.88
CA ARG A 36 -7.41 -15.78 5.91
C ARG A 36 -8.41 -14.80 6.51
N LEU A 37 -8.23 -13.50 6.29
CA LEU A 37 -9.19 -12.50 6.77
C LEU A 37 -10.45 -12.52 5.91
N PRO A 38 -11.64 -12.34 6.49
CA PRO A 38 -12.87 -12.25 5.73
C PRO A 38 -12.89 -10.97 4.88
N ASP A 39 -13.40 -11.08 3.64
CA ASP A 39 -13.43 -10.00 2.64
C ASP A 39 -14.00 -8.68 3.14
N ARG A 40 -14.96 -8.73 4.08
CA ARG A 40 -15.55 -7.52 4.69
C ARG A 40 -14.51 -6.67 5.43
N ILE A 41 -13.56 -7.31 6.12
CA ILE A 41 -12.51 -6.63 6.88
C ILE A 41 -11.49 -6.06 5.90
N LEU A 42 -11.11 -6.82 4.88
CA LEU A 42 -10.18 -6.38 3.86
C LEU A 42 -10.71 -5.15 3.09
N ARG A 43 -12.00 -5.17 2.73
CA ARG A 43 -12.69 -4.03 2.13
C ARG A 43 -12.77 -2.83 3.07
N GLY A 44 -13.13 -3.05 4.34
CA GLY A 44 -13.20 -1.98 5.34
C GLY A 44 -11.84 -1.30 5.57
N ALA A 45 -10.77 -2.08 5.71
CA ALA A 45 -9.40 -1.57 5.82
C ALA A 45 -8.97 -0.81 4.56
N GLY A 46 -9.30 -1.33 3.37
CA GLY A 46 -9.06 -0.65 2.10
C GLY A 46 -9.76 0.70 2.00
N LEU A 47 -11.04 0.76 2.37
CA LEU A 47 -11.81 2.02 2.39
C LEU A 47 -11.25 3.03 3.40
N ALA A 48 -10.89 2.59 4.60
CA ALA A 48 -10.27 3.45 5.60
C ALA A 48 -8.93 4.01 5.11
N SER A 49 -8.10 3.19 4.45
CA SER A 49 -6.84 3.61 3.85
C SER A 49 -7.04 4.63 2.72
N MET A 50 -8.02 4.40 1.84
CA MET A 50 -8.37 5.35 0.78
C MET A 50 -8.83 6.70 1.34
N LEU A 51 -9.68 6.68 2.37
CA LEU A 51 -10.15 7.89 3.04
C LEU A 51 -9.01 8.65 3.72
N LEU A 52 -8.14 7.95 4.45
CA LEU A 52 -6.95 8.54 5.05
C LEU A 52 -6.03 9.15 3.98
N GLY A 53 -5.78 8.43 2.89
CA GLY A 53 -5.00 8.92 1.76
C GLY A 53 -5.58 10.20 1.17
N LEU A 54 -6.90 10.24 0.96
CA LEU A 54 -7.60 11.43 0.47
C LEU A 54 -7.50 12.61 1.45
N LEU A 55 -7.63 12.33 2.75
CA LEU A 55 -7.59 13.33 3.81
C LEU A 55 -6.19 13.94 3.96
N VAL A 56 -5.15 13.12 3.86
CA VAL A 56 -3.74 13.54 3.78
C VAL A 56 -3.52 14.40 2.53
N LEU A 57 -4.00 13.95 1.36
CA LEU A 57 -3.87 14.70 0.12
C LEU A 57 -4.55 16.07 0.19
N TYR A 58 -5.71 16.17 0.87
CA TYR A 58 -6.45 17.43 1.07
C TYR A 58 -5.83 18.35 2.14
N LEU A 59 -5.08 17.80 3.10
CA LEU A 59 -4.38 18.60 4.12
C LEU A 59 -3.04 19.14 3.62
N LEU A 60 -2.34 18.37 2.80
CA LEU A 60 -1.03 18.73 2.24
C LEU A 60 -1.13 19.54 0.94
N ARG A 61 -2.33 19.67 0.36
CA ARG A 61 -2.59 20.39 -0.88
C ARG A 61 -3.77 21.33 -0.76
#